data_AF-A0A3N7AZB1-F1
#
_entry.id   AF-A0A3N7AZB1-F1
#
_cell.length_a   1.000
_cell.length_b   1.000
_cell.length_c   1.000
_cell.angle_alpha   90.00
_cell.angle_beta   90.00
_cell.angle_gamma   90.00
#
_symmetry.space_group_name_H-M   'P 1'
#
loop_
_entity.id
_entity.type
_entity.pdbx_description
1 polymer ?
#
loop_
_entity_poly.entity_id
_entity_poly.type
_entity_poly.pdbx_seq_one_letter_code
_entity_poly.pdbx_strand_id
1 'polypeptide(L)'
;MYIESKAGGLTGPARIGRVTFSKSGATLYYGQKAFRSLKGVGFKSNYYEVETGEHYWISGPRKDGNDALYATHTRPVVDEDVRDAYWSEIRRVAAPRRQPQQHPQHSPAQQ
;
A
#
# COMPACT_ATOMS: atom_id res chain seq x y z
N MET A 1 -6.34 2.86 1.25
CA MET A 1 -5.61 2.48 2.47
C MET A 1 -4.12 2.53 2.22
N TYR A 2 -3.33 2.82 3.25
CA TYR A 2 -1.90 2.56 3.26
C TYR A 2 -1.66 1.11 3.67
N ILE A 3 -0.86 0.39 2.89
CA ILE A 3 -0.60 -1.05 3.02
C ILE A 3 0.92 -1.25 2.95
N GLU A 4 1.56 -1.58 4.06
CA GLU A 4 3.01 -1.73 4.16
C GLU A 4 3.38 -3.15 4.59
N SER A 5 4.25 -3.81 3.82
CA SER A 5 4.79 -5.13 4.19
C SER A 5 5.80 -5.01 5.32
N LYS A 6 5.71 -5.93 6.28
CA LYS A 6 6.67 -6.12 7.38
C LYS A 6 7.52 -7.37 7.22
N ALA A 7 7.41 -8.06 6.08
CA ALA A 7 8.17 -9.29 5.82
C ALA A 7 9.70 -9.08 5.92
N GLY A 8 10.18 -7.90 5.53
CA GLY A 8 11.59 -7.51 5.59
C GLY A 8 12.04 -6.75 6.85
N GLY A 9 11.18 -6.56 7.85
CA GLY A 9 11.51 -5.86 9.10
C GLY A 9 10.53 -4.75 9.49
N LEU A 10 11.04 -3.70 10.16
CA LEU A 10 10.22 -2.63 10.75
C LEU A 10 9.55 -1.72 9.72
N THR A 11 10.14 -1.58 8.55
CA THR A 11 9.66 -0.74 7.44
C THR A 11 9.85 -1.52 6.15
N GLY A 12 8.96 -1.35 5.18
CA GLY A 12 9.06 -2.10 3.93
C GLY A 12 8.35 -1.43 2.75
N PRO A 13 8.28 -2.13 1.61
CA PRO A 13 7.50 -1.68 0.47
C PRO A 13 6.05 -1.39 0.87
N ALA A 14 5.54 -0.25 0.43
CA ALA A 14 4.21 0.21 0.78
C ALA A 14 3.41 0.67 -0.44
N ARG A 15 2.08 0.59 -0.34
CA ARG A 15 1.15 1.07 -1.35
C ARG A 15 0.04 1.91 -0.75
N ILE A 16 -0.47 2.87 -1.53
CA ILE A 16 -1.78 3.48 -1.32
C ILE A 16 -2.73 2.87 -2.36
N GLY A 17 -3.71 2.11 -1.90
CA GLY A 17 -4.63 1.38 -2.79
C GLY A 17 -6.09 1.41 -2.33
N ARG A 18 -7.02 1.20 -3.27
CA ARG A 18 -8.44 1.00 -2.97
C ARG A 18 -8.64 -0.37 -2.34
N VAL A 19 -9.45 -0.45 -1.28
CA VAL A 19 -9.72 -1.72 -0.60
C VAL A 19 -11.21 -1.92 -0.43
N THR A 20 -11.62 -3.16 -0.23
CA THR A 20 -12.94 -3.49 0.32
C THR A 20 -12.78 -4.23 1.63
N PHE A 21 -13.81 -4.20 2.46
CA PHE A 21 -13.84 -4.91 3.74
C PHE A 21 -14.90 -6.02 3.66
N SER A 22 -14.65 -7.13 4.36
CA SER A 22 -15.70 -8.10 4.65
C SER A 22 -16.79 -7.46 5.49
N LYS A 23 -17.98 -8.07 5.52
CA LYS A 23 -19.14 -7.53 6.27
C LYS A 23 -18.84 -7.25 7.74
N SER A 24 -17.98 -8.05 8.37
CA SER A 24 -17.57 -7.88 9.77
C SER A 24 -16.40 -6.91 9.96
N GLY A 25 -15.80 -6.42 8.87
CA GLY A 25 -14.57 -5.63 8.89
C GLY A 25 -13.30 -6.43 9.24
N ALA A 26 -13.41 -7.74 9.51
CA ALA A 26 -12.29 -8.55 9.97
C ALA A 26 -11.26 -8.89 8.88
N THR A 27 -11.67 -8.77 7.61
CA THR A 27 -10.83 -9.03 6.44
C THR A 27 -10.87 -7.84 5.51
N LEU A 28 -9.72 -7.43 5.02
CA LEU A 28 -9.53 -6.42 4.01
C LEU A 28 -9.07 -7.09 2.71
N TYR A 29 -9.61 -6.65 1.58
CA TYR A 29 -9.24 -7.16 0.26
C TYR A 29 -8.60 -6.05 -0.57
N TYR A 30 -7.46 -6.37 -1.18
CA TYR A 30 -6.71 -5.47 -2.04
C TYR A 30 -6.08 -6.26 -3.20
N GLY A 31 -6.47 -5.93 -4.44
CA GLY A 31 -6.11 -6.72 -5.61
C GLY A 31 -6.62 -8.17 -5.46
N GLN A 32 -5.72 -9.15 -5.64
CA GLN A 32 -6.00 -10.57 -5.42
C GLN A 32 -5.65 -11.03 -3.99
N LYS A 33 -5.25 -10.12 -3.10
CA LYS A 33 -4.81 -10.47 -1.73
C LYS A 33 -5.91 -10.21 -0.70
N ALA A 34 -5.96 -11.09 0.28
CA ALA A 34 -6.79 -10.94 1.46
C ALA A 34 -5.92 -10.75 2.70
N PHE A 35 -6.30 -9.81 3.56
CA PHE A 35 -5.58 -9.47 4.78
C PHE A 35 -6.50 -9.64 5.96
N ARG A 36 -6.13 -10.46 6.94
CA ARG A 36 -6.94 -10.71 8.12
C ARG A 36 -6.38 -9.96 9.31
N SER A 37 -7.26 -9.27 10.05
CA SER A 37 -6.86 -8.48 11.19
C SER A 37 -6.27 -9.37 12.29
N LEU A 38 -5.17 -8.90 12.88
CA LEU A 38 -4.58 -9.46 14.09
C LEU A 38 -5.36 -9.05 15.36
N LYS A 39 -6.50 -8.36 15.24
CA LYS A 39 -7.37 -7.96 16.38
C LYS A 39 -6.62 -7.27 17.53
N GLY A 40 -5.58 -6.49 17.21
CA GLY A 40 -4.78 -5.78 18.21
C GLY A 40 -3.76 -6.64 18.97
N VAL A 41 -3.63 -7.93 18.69
CA VAL A 41 -2.58 -8.78 19.29
C VAL A 41 -1.26 -8.77 18.51
N GLY A 42 -1.21 -8.07 17.38
CA GLY A 42 -0.02 -7.98 16.55
C GLY A 42 1.08 -7.12 17.18
N PHE A 43 2.34 -7.57 17.07
CA PHE A 43 3.50 -6.76 17.40
C PHE A 43 4.01 -6.07 16.13
N LYS A 44 3.97 -4.73 16.11
CA LYS A 44 4.48 -3.89 14.99
C LYS A 44 3.80 -4.12 13.63
N SER A 45 2.66 -4.79 13.65
CA SER A 45 1.81 -5.19 12.53
C SER A 45 0.37 -5.31 13.04
N ASN A 46 -0.62 -5.16 12.17
CA ASN A 46 -2.03 -5.25 12.54
C ASN A 46 -2.86 -6.15 11.62
N TYR A 47 -2.27 -6.65 10.53
CA TYR A 47 -2.83 -7.66 9.64
C TYR A 47 -1.76 -8.70 9.26
N TYR A 48 -2.21 -9.87 8.83
CA TYR A 48 -1.41 -10.79 8.02
C TYR A 48 -2.11 -11.04 6.69
N GLU A 49 -1.34 -11.29 5.63
CA GLU A 49 -1.86 -11.74 4.35
C GLU A 49 -2.21 -13.23 4.44
N VAL A 50 -3.40 -13.61 4.00
CA VAL A 50 -4.01 -14.91 4.30
C VAL A 50 -3.27 -16.07 3.65
N GLU A 51 -2.76 -15.92 2.43
CA GLU A 51 -2.10 -17.00 1.69
C GLU A 51 -0.68 -17.27 2.19
N THR A 52 0.09 -16.21 2.42
CA THR A 52 1.52 -16.31 2.77
C THR A 52 1.79 -16.26 4.27
N GLY A 53 0.85 -15.75 5.06
CA GLY A 53 1.06 -15.47 6.49
C GLY A 53 1.97 -14.28 6.76
N GLU A 54 2.44 -13.56 5.74
CA GLU A 54 3.29 -12.39 5.91
C GLU A 54 2.56 -11.27 6.67
N HIS A 55 3.30 -10.54 7.52
CA HIS A 55 2.74 -9.49 8.35
C HIS A 55 2.72 -8.14 7.64
N TYR A 56 1.68 -7.36 7.92
CA TYR A 56 1.45 -6.05 7.32
C TYR A 56 1.04 -5.01 8.36
N TRP A 57 1.41 -3.76 8.09
CA TRP A 57 0.79 -2.60 8.69
C TRP A 57 -0.18 -1.98 7.68
N ILE A 58 -1.46 -1.93 8.05
CA ILE A 58 -2.53 -1.37 7.21
C ILE A 58 -3.30 -0.31 7.98
N SER A 59 -3.34 0.90 7.46
CA SER A 59 -3.97 2.06 8.09
C SER A 59 -4.67 2.95 7.05
N GLY A 60 -5.52 3.86 7.54
CA GLY A 60 -6.05 4.92 6.69
C GLY A 60 -4.92 5.87 6.26
N PRO A 61 -4.88 6.32 4.99
CA PRO A 61 -3.94 7.35 4.57
C PRO A 61 -4.17 8.65 5.35
N ARG A 62 -3.09 9.38 5.62
CA ARG A 62 -3.05 10.57 6.43
C ARG A 62 -2.89 11.81 5.58
N LYS A 63 -3.42 12.93 6.07
CA LYS A 63 -3.33 14.24 5.40
C LYS A 63 -1.88 14.74 5.31
N ASP A 64 -1.09 14.51 6.36
CA ASP A 64 0.33 14.90 6.42
C ASP A 64 1.23 14.01 5.53
N GLY A 65 0.76 12.82 5.13
CA GLY A 65 1.53 11.84 4.37
C GLY A 65 2.51 11.02 5.20
N ASN A 66 2.49 11.13 6.53
CA ASN A 66 3.28 10.30 7.44
C ASN A 66 2.58 8.94 7.68
N ASP A 67 2.24 8.25 6.60
CA ASP A 67 1.34 7.08 6.60
C ASP A 67 1.90 5.86 7.35
N ALA A 68 3.23 5.73 7.38
CA ALA A 68 3.95 4.63 7.99
C ALA A 68 3.86 4.63 9.54
N LEU A 69 3.91 3.44 10.14
CA LEU A 69 3.99 3.31 11.60
C LEU A 69 5.32 3.81 12.16
N TYR A 70 6.42 3.56 11.44
CA TYR A 70 7.76 3.98 11.79
C TYR A 70 8.31 4.91 10.72
N ALA A 71 9.17 5.85 11.12
CA ALA A 71 9.84 6.76 10.19
C ALA A 71 10.58 5.94 9.11
N THR A 72 10.33 6.28 7.85
CA THR A 72 10.90 5.58 6.70
C THR A 72 11.16 6.54 5.55
N HIS A 73 12.15 6.21 4.73
CA HIS A 73 12.40 6.88 3.46
C HIS A 73 11.66 6.21 2.28
N THR A 74 11.00 5.08 2.52
CA THR A 74 10.22 4.38 1.52
C THR A 74 8.94 5.15 1.21
N ARG A 75 8.86 5.71 0.01
CA ARG A 75 7.61 6.33 -0.47
C ARG A 75 6.65 5.24 -0.93
N PRO A 76 5.36 5.28 -0.51
CA PRO A 76 4.40 4.33 -1.00
C PRO A 76 4.15 4.53 -2.50
N VAL A 77 3.98 3.43 -3.23
CA VAL A 77 3.45 3.47 -4.59
C VAL A 77 1.95 3.77 -4.49
N VAL A 78 1.50 4.86 -5.12
CA VAL A 78 0.08 5.22 -5.16
C VAL A 78 -0.54 4.60 -6.40
N ASP A 79 -1.54 3.74 -6.22
CA ASP A 79 -2.25 3.13 -7.33
C ASP A 79 -2.99 4.19 -8.14
N GLU A 80 -3.06 4.00 -9.46
CA GLU A 80 -3.55 5.04 -10.36
C GLU A 80 -5.03 5.37 -10.14
N ASP A 81 -5.85 4.37 -9.80
CA ASP A 81 -7.30 4.51 -9.60
C ASP A 81 -7.67 5.28 -8.31
N VAL A 82 -6.71 5.51 -7.42
CA VAL A 82 -6.87 6.29 -6.17
C VAL A 82 -5.97 7.51 -6.09
N ARG A 83 -5.22 7.81 -7.16
CA ARG A 83 -4.24 8.90 -7.17
C ARG A 83 -4.86 10.24 -6.78
N ASP A 84 -5.94 10.62 -7.46
CA ASP A 84 -6.59 11.92 -7.26
C ASP A 84 -7.18 12.03 -5.86
N ALA A 85 -7.85 10.97 -5.38
CA ALA A 85 -8.39 10.92 -4.03
C ALA A 85 -7.28 11.08 -2.96
N TYR A 86 -6.14 10.39 -3.13
CA TYR A 86 -5.05 10.49 -2.16
C TYR A 86 -4.41 11.89 -2.15
N TRP A 87 -4.03 12.43 -3.31
CA TRP A 87 -3.29 13.69 -3.36
C TRP A 87 -4.18 14.91 -3.11
N SER A 88 -5.33 14.98 -3.77
CA SER A 88 -6.17 16.18 -3.76
C SER A 88 -7.18 16.20 -2.62
N GLU A 89 -7.83 15.07 -2.33
CA GLU A 89 -8.89 15.04 -1.31
C GLU A 89 -8.33 14.82 0.09
N ILE A 90 -7.43 13.86 0.24
CA ILE A 90 -6.87 13.47 1.53
C ILE A 90 -5.71 14.40 1.91
N ARG A 91 -4.69 14.50 1.06
CA ARG A 91 -3.51 15.34 1.34
C ARG A 91 -3.71 16.82 1.07
N ARG A 92 -4.65 17.18 0.19
CA ARG A 92 -4.93 18.57 -0.21
C ARG A 92 -3.70 19.31 -0.73
N VAL A 93 -2.88 18.59 -1.50
CA VAL A 93 -1.69 19.14 -2.17
C VAL A 93 -1.68 18.72 -3.63
N ALA A 94 -0.92 19.42 -4.45
CA ALA A 94 -0.77 19.05 -5.86
C ALA A 94 -0.14 17.64 -5.96
N ALA A 95 -0.76 16.79 -6.79
CA ALA A 95 -0.19 15.49 -7.11
C ALA A 95 1.16 15.69 -7.83
N PRO A 96 2.18 14.86 -7.53
CA PRO A 96 3.41 14.87 -8.30
C PRO A 96 3.11 14.49 -9.75
N ARG A 97 3.92 14.99 -10.69
CA ARG A 97 3.78 14.63 -12.12
C ARG A 97 3.82 13.11 -12.26
N ARG A 98 2.93 12.56 -13.09
CA ARG A 98 2.98 11.15 -13.48
C ARG A 98 4.35 10.90 -14.11
N GLN A 99 5.10 9.94 -13.60
CA GLN A 99 6.33 9.53 -14.26
C GLN A 99 5.92 8.83 -15.57
N PRO A 100 6.56 9.15 -16.71
CA PRO A 100 6.31 8.40 -17.93
C PRO A 100 6.61 6.93 -17.66
N GLN A 101 5.67 6.05 -18.01
CA GLN A 101 5.87 4.60 -17.94
C GLN A 101 7.14 4.29 -18.73
N GLN A 102 8.13 3.68 -18.06
CA GLN A 102 9.29 3.14 -18.75
C GLN A 102 8.77 2.02 -19.65
N HIS A 103 8.60 2.31 -20.94
CA HIS A 103 8.42 1.25 -21.93
C HIS A 103 9.67 0.36 -21.87
N PRO A 104 9.55 -0.96 -21.65
CA PRO A 104 10.65 -1.85 -21.92
C PRO A 104 10.97 -1.72 -23.41
N GLN A 105 12.15 -1.19 -23.73
CA GLN A 105 12.68 -1.30 -25.09
C GLN A 105 12.92 -2.78 -25.36
N HIS A 106 11.97 -3.43 -26.02
CA HIS A 106 12.24 -4.71 -26.66
C HIS A 106 13.17 -4.42 -27.84
N SER A 107 14.46 -4.70 -27.66
CA SER A 107 15.41 -4.81 -28.78
C SER A 107 14.92 -5.94 -29.69
N PRO A 108 14.67 -5.70 -30.99
CA PRO A 108 14.45 -6.79 -31.92
C PRO A 108 15.77 -7.55 -32.06
N ALA A 109 15.74 -8.85 -31.76
CA ALA A 109 16.82 -9.76 -32.09
C ALA A 109 17.07 -9.70 -33.61
N GLN A 110 18.29 -9.34 -33.99
CA GLN A 110 18.73 -9.39 -35.38
C GLN A 110 18.87 -10.86 -35.79
N GLN A 111 18.31 -11.19 -36.95
CA GLN A 111 18.48 -12.48 -37.65
C GLN A 111 19.82 -12.53 -38.35
#